data_AF-A0A7Z8Z5I3-F1
#
_entry.id   AF-A0A7Z8Z5I3-F1
#
_cell.length_a   1.000
_cell.length_b   1.000
_cell.length_c   1.000
_cell.angle_alpha   90.00
_cell.angle_beta   90.00
_cell.angle_gamma   90.00
#
_symmetry.space_group_name_H-M   'P 1'
#
loop_
_entity.id
_entity.type
_entity.pdbx_description
1 polymer ?
#
loop_
_entity_poly.entity_id
_entity_poly.type
_entity_poly.pdbx_seq_one_letter_code
_entity_poly.pdbx_strand_id
1 'polypeptide(L)'
;MTALRMAWKGFSARSDEAMTEFRQFVQREGESLYWQAAFDALHARQVQQDPLRWGWPAWPKAYQDISSPEVKAFCSEHADEVDFYLWLQWLACSQFATCWHTSQRDAMPIGLYRDLAVGVAEGGSETWCDRELYCLKASVGLRRIFWARSGKTGACRRWIRTSSSPAPMSRLSNCCAPICKTAARCASTT
;
A
#
# COMPACT_ATOMS: atom_id res chain seq x y z
N MET A 1 6.28 10.87 -11.99
CA MET A 1 6.46 9.48 -12.48
C MET A 1 7.53 9.34 -13.55
N THR A 2 7.64 10.23 -14.54
CA THR A 2 8.59 10.09 -15.67
C THR A 2 10.05 9.88 -15.26
N ALA A 3 10.59 10.70 -14.35
CA ALA A 3 11.98 10.57 -13.89
C ALA A 3 12.24 9.23 -13.18
N LEU A 4 11.33 8.80 -12.31
CA LEU A 4 11.45 7.51 -11.59
C LEU A 4 11.39 6.33 -12.54
N ARG A 5 10.58 6.39 -13.60
CA ARG A 5 10.54 5.36 -14.65
C ARG A 5 11.85 5.29 -15.44
N MET A 6 12.48 6.44 -15.71
CA MET A 6 13.81 6.46 -16.33
C MET A 6 14.87 5.87 -15.39
N ALA A 7 14.81 6.20 -14.10
CA ALA A 7 15.71 5.64 -13.10
C ALA A 7 15.54 4.12 -12.95
N TRP A 8 14.30 3.62 -13.00
CA TRP A 8 14.01 2.19 -12.97
C TRP A 8 14.65 1.43 -14.13
N LYS A 9 14.60 1.96 -15.36
CA LYS A 9 15.28 1.33 -16.51
C LYS A 9 16.79 1.16 -16.28
N GLY A 10 17.41 2.12 -15.61
CA GLY A 10 18.81 2.01 -15.20
C GLY A 10 19.00 1.01 -14.07
N PHE A 11 18.09 1.00 -13.09
CA PHE A 11 18.16 0.11 -11.93
C PHE A 11 17.91 -1.36 -12.26
N SER A 12 16.94 -1.67 -13.12
CA SER A 12 16.58 -3.04 -13.49
C SER A 12 17.69 -3.78 -14.23
N ALA A 13 18.61 -3.04 -14.87
CA ALA A 13 19.81 -3.59 -15.51
C ALA A 13 20.97 -3.83 -14.52
N ARG A 14 20.87 -3.40 -13.26
CA ARG A 14 21.93 -3.55 -12.25
C ARG A 14 21.93 -4.97 -11.68
N SER A 15 23.12 -5.43 -11.30
CA SER A 15 23.35 -6.72 -10.63
C SER A 15 24.19 -6.54 -9.35
N ASP A 16 24.00 -5.40 -8.68
CA ASP A 16 24.76 -5.00 -7.50
C ASP A 16 24.05 -5.33 -6.18
N GLU A 17 24.68 -4.91 -5.09
CA GLU A 17 24.15 -5.07 -3.72
C GLU A 17 22.77 -4.43 -3.57
N ALA A 18 22.54 -3.25 -4.17
CA ALA A 18 21.24 -2.58 -4.11
C ALA A 18 20.11 -3.39 -4.77
N MET A 19 20.38 -4.07 -5.89
CA MET A 19 19.42 -5.00 -6.49
C MET A 19 19.16 -6.21 -5.58
N THR A 20 20.18 -6.68 -4.86
CA THR A 20 20.03 -7.79 -3.91
C THR A 20 19.19 -7.39 -2.70
N GLU A 21 19.44 -6.22 -2.10
CA GLU A 21 18.64 -5.65 -1.01
C GLU A 21 17.18 -5.45 -1.44
N PHE A 22 16.96 -4.95 -2.65
CA PHE A 22 15.61 -4.80 -3.22
C PHE A 22 14.89 -6.15 -3.31
N ARG A 23 15.53 -7.19 -3.85
CA ARG A 23 14.91 -8.53 -3.93
C ARG A 23 14.64 -9.14 -2.57
N GLN A 24 15.55 -8.95 -1.61
CA GLN A 24 15.35 -9.38 -0.22
C GLN A 24 14.17 -8.64 0.43
N PHE A 25 14.03 -7.34 0.19
CA PHE A 25 12.88 -6.56 0.65
C PHE A 25 11.57 -7.12 0.08
N VAL A 26 11.51 -7.38 -1.23
CA VAL A 26 10.32 -7.95 -1.87
C VAL A 26 9.96 -9.31 -1.27
N GLN A 27 10.95 -10.21 -1.09
CA GLN A 27 10.72 -11.51 -0.46
C GLN A 27 10.25 -11.40 1.00
N ARG A 28 10.78 -10.42 1.74
CA ARG A 28 10.45 -10.20 3.16
C ARG A 28 9.03 -9.67 3.36
N GLU A 29 8.61 -8.71 2.56
CA GLU A 29 7.27 -8.10 2.68
C GLU A 29 6.17 -8.97 2.05
N GLY A 30 6.52 -9.83 1.08
CA GLY A 30 5.67 -10.90 0.56
C GLY A 30 4.43 -10.41 -0.20
N GLU A 31 3.34 -11.19 -0.09
CA GLU A 31 2.13 -10.99 -0.90
C GLU A 31 1.45 -9.63 -0.70
N SER A 32 1.50 -9.06 0.51
CA SER A 32 0.88 -7.76 0.79
C SER A 32 1.49 -6.65 -0.05
N LEU A 33 2.82 -6.66 -0.19
CA LEU A 33 3.54 -5.68 -1.00
C LEU A 33 3.29 -5.92 -2.49
N TYR A 34 3.27 -7.19 -2.92
CA TYR A 34 2.98 -7.57 -4.29
C TYR A 34 1.61 -7.06 -4.74
N TRP A 35 0.56 -7.26 -3.95
CA TRP A 35 -0.78 -6.81 -4.31
C TRP A 35 -0.94 -5.29 -4.27
N GLN A 36 -0.22 -4.59 -3.39
CA GLN A 36 -0.14 -3.13 -3.44
C GLN A 36 0.44 -2.66 -4.78
N ALA A 37 1.57 -3.24 -5.20
CA ALA A 37 2.22 -2.89 -6.46
C ALA A 37 1.36 -3.25 -7.69
N ALA A 38 0.73 -4.43 -7.67
CA ALA A 38 -0.20 -4.86 -8.72
C ALA A 38 -1.41 -3.94 -8.83
N PHE A 39 -1.96 -3.51 -7.68
CA PHE A 39 -3.06 -2.53 -7.65
C PHE A 39 -2.65 -1.21 -8.30
N ASP A 40 -1.48 -0.66 -7.94
CA ASP A 40 -1.01 0.61 -8.48
C ASP A 40 -0.70 0.53 -9.98
N ALA A 41 -0.12 -0.59 -10.44
CA ALA A 41 0.13 -0.87 -11.85
C ALA A 41 -1.18 -0.94 -12.66
N LEU A 42 -2.17 -1.67 -12.15
CA LEU A 42 -3.47 -1.79 -12.78
C LEU A 42 -4.21 -0.45 -12.78
N HIS A 43 -4.23 0.25 -11.65
CA HIS A 43 -4.86 1.56 -11.51
C HIS A 43 -4.29 2.58 -12.50
N ALA A 44 -2.96 2.64 -12.65
CA ALA A 44 -2.32 3.54 -13.60
C ALA A 44 -2.78 3.32 -15.04
N ARG A 45 -3.01 2.05 -15.44
CA ARG A 45 -3.52 1.72 -16.77
C ARG A 45 -5.01 2.00 -16.92
N GLN A 46 -5.79 1.76 -15.87
CA GLN A 46 -7.23 2.04 -15.86
C GLN A 46 -7.50 3.54 -16.01
N VAL A 47 -6.75 4.40 -15.32
CA VAL A 47 -6.87 5.87 -15.42
C VAL A 47 -6.44 6.39 -16.80
N GLN A 48 -5.47 5.74 -17.46
CA GLN A 48 -5.09 6.08 -18.84
C GLN A 48 -6.22 5.79 -19.85
N GLN A 49 -7.01 4.74 -19.62
CA GLN A 49 -8.15 4.41 -20.47
C GLN A 49 -9.36 5.30 -20.18
N ASP A 50 -9.62 5.57 -18.91
CA ASP A 50 -10.73 6.40 -18.47
C ASP A 50 -10.37 7.12 -17.15
N PRO A 51 -10.21 8.46 -17.17
CA PRO A 51 -9.89 9.24 -15.98
C PRO A 51 -10.92 9.14 -14.85
N LEU A 52 -12.15 8.69 -15.13
CA LEU A 52 -13.20 8.51 -14.12
C LEU A 52 -13.01 7.24 -13.27
N ARG A 53 -12.06 6.36 -13.62
CA ARG A 53 -11.74 5.13 -12.89
C ARG A 53 -10.90 5.40 -11.65
N TRP A 54 -11.54 5.94 -10.62
CA TRP A 54 -10.90 6.36 -9.36
C TRP A 54 -10.43 5.23 -8.43
N GLY A 55 -10.79 3.98 -8.70
CA GLY A 55 -10.43 2.81 -7.90
C GLY A 55 -11.08 1.54 -8.41
N TRP A 56 -10.82 0.41 -7.75
CA TRP A 56 -11.31 -0.89 -8.21
C TRP A 56 -12.84 -1.00 -8.44
N PRO A 57 -13.72 -0.31 -7.69
CA PRO A 57 -15.17 -0.40 -7.94
C PRO A 57 -15.58 0.18 -9.29
N ALA A 58 -14.79 1.10 -9.83
CA ALA A 58 -15.02 1.72 -11.14
C ALA A 58 -14.33 0.96 -12.28
N TRP A 59 -13.55 -0.09 -11.99
CA TRP A 59 -12.93 -0.92 -13.01
C TRP A 59 -13.92 -1.92 -13.63
N PRO A 60 -13.64 -2.43 -14.84
CA PRO A 60 -14.40 -3.54 -15.41
C PRO A 60 -14.46 -4.75 -14.44
N LYS A 61 -15.59 -5.47 -14.42
CA LYS A 61 -15.81 -6.60 -13.49
C LYS A 61 -14.68 -7.63 -13.47
N ALA A 62 -14.06 -7.90 -14.63
CA ALA A 62 -12.93 -8.81 -14.75
C ALA A 62 -11.74 -8.42 -13.85
N TYR A 63 -11.50 -7.12 -13.67
CA TYR A 63 -10.38 -6.61 -12.86
C TYR A 63 -10.75 -6.35 -11.40
N GLN A 64 -12.02 -6.57 -11.04
CA GLN A 64 -12.46 -6.35 -9.68
C GLN A 64 -11.96 -7.48 -8.78
N ASP A 65 -11.98 -8.74 -9.17
CA ASP A 65 -11.47 -9.83 -8.31
C ASP A 65 -9.99 -10.09 -8.55
N ILE A 66 -9.20 -10.15 -7.47
CA ILE A 66 -7.78 -10.51 -7.51
C ILE A 66 -7.55 -11.95 -7.94
N SER A 67 -8.51 -12.83 -7.63
CA SER A 67 -8.44 -14.24 -8.01
C SER A 67 -8.76 -14.47 -9.48
N SER A 68 -9.24 -13.45 -10.18
CA SER A 68 -9.63 -13.52 -11.59
C SER A 68 -8.44 -13.90 -12.48
N PRO A 69 -8.67 -14.68 -13.55
CA PRO A 69 -7.63 -15.02 -14.50
C PRO A 69 -7.10 -13.77 -15.22
N GLU A 70 -7.92 -12.73 -15.42
CA GLU A 70 -7.53 -11.50 -16.09
C GLU A 70 -6.54 -10.67 -15.27
N VAL A 71 -6.70 -10.61 -13.94
CA VAL A 71 -5.72 -9.94 -13.07
C VAL A 71 -4.40 -10.71 -13.06
N LYS A 72 -4.42 -12.05 -13.05
CA LYS A 72 -3.20 -12.87 -13.11
C LYS A 72 -2.47 -12.74 -14.45
N ALA A 73 -3.23 -12.74 -15.55
CA ALA A 73 -2.70 -12.47 -16.89
C ALA A 73 -2.08 -11.08 -16.95
N PHE A 74 -2.78 -10.06 -16.46
CA PHE A 74 -2.28 -8.68 -16.38
C PHE A 74 -0.96 -8.60 -15.61
N CYS A 75 -0.87 -9.20 -14.43
CA CYS A 75 0.35 -9.18 -13.63
C CYS A 75 1.52 -9.87 -14.34
N SER A 76 1.25 -10.94 -15.10
CA SER A 76 2.27 -11.68 -15.85
C SER A 76 2.74 -10.90 -17.08
N GLU A 77 1.81 -10.30 -17.83
CA GLU A 77 2.11 -9.48 -19.02
C GLU A 77 2.81 -8.16 -18.67
N HIS A 78 2.49 -7.60 -17.50
CA HIS A 78 3.02 -6.32 -17.02
C HIS A 78 3.93 -6.48 -15.80
N ALA A 79 4.69 -7.57 -15.73
CA ALA A 79 5.58 -7.84 -14.60
C ALA A 79 6.58 -6.70 -14.33
N ASP A 80 7.15 -6.08 -15.38
CA ASP A 80 8.07 -4.93 -15.22
C ASP A 80 7.39 -3.70 -14.60
N GLU A 81 6.09 -3.48 -14.89
CA GLU A 81 5.34 -2.39 -14.26
C GLU A 81 5.08 -2.71 -12.78
N VAL A 82 4.75 -3.95 -12.44
CA VAL A 82 4.60 -4.37 -11.04
C VAL A 82 5.91 -4.22 -10.28
N ASP A 83 7.03 -4.66 -10.86
CA ASP A 83 8.38 -4.52 -10.29
C ASP A 83 8.76 -3.05 -10.08
N PHE A 84 8.38 -2.16 -11.01
CA PHE A 84 8.58 -0.73 -10.83
C PHE A 84 7.86 -0.20 -9.58
N TYR A 85 6.60 -0.59 -9.32
CA TYR A 85 5.89 -0.16 -8.11
C TYR A 85 6.45 -0.82 -6.84
N LEU A 86 6.90 -2.07 -6.91
CA LEU A 86 7.65 -2.71 -5.82
C LEU A 86 8.91 -1.91 -5.47
N TRP A 87 9.65 -1.48 -6.49
CA TRP A 87 10.86 -0.68 -6.32
C TRP A 87 10.57 0.69 -5.71
N LEU A 88 9.46 1.33 -6.06
CA LEU A 88 9.04 2.58 -5.42
C LEU A 88 8.77 2.42 -3.92
N GLN A 89 8.12 1.32 -3.53
CA GLN A 89 7.87 1.03 -2.11
C GLN A 89 9.17 0.76 -1.35
N TRP A 90 10.11 0.03 -1.97
CA TRP A 90 11.45 -0.15 -1.42
C TRP A 90 12.17 1.19 -1.25
N LEU A 91 12.18 2.04 -2.28
CA LEU A 91 12.84 3.34 -2.24
C LEU A 91 12.28 4.24 -1.13
N ALA A 92 10.95 4.30 -0.99
CA ALA A 92 10.29 5.07 0.06
C ALA A 92 10.65 4.52 1.46
N CYS A 93 10.66 3.20 1.62
CA CYS A 93 11.05 2.53 2.86
C CYS A 93 12.52 2.83 3.22
N SER A 94 13.43 2.69 2.26
CA SER A 94 14.86 2.93 2.46
C SER A 94 15.15 4.39 2.82
N GLN A 95 14.53 5.34 2.13
CA GLN A 95 14.67 6.78 2.46
C GLN A 95 14.13 7.09 3.86
N PHE A 96 12.99 6.51 4.23
CA PHE A 96 12.43 6.68 5.57
C PHE A 96 13.35 6.09 6.64
N ALA A 97 13.95 4.92 6.40
CA ALA A 97 14.92 4.31 7.29
C ALA A 97 16.17 5.21 7.47
N THR A 98 16.68 5.82 6.39
CA THR A 98 17.80 6.78 6.48
C THR A 98 17.47 7.99 7.37
N CYS A 99 16.26 8.55 7.25
CA CYS A 99 15.81 9.62 8.14
C CYS A 99 15.77 9.17 9.60
N TRP A 100 15.27 7.96 9.87
CA TRP A 100 15.25 7.38 11.22
C TRP A 100 16.67 7.20 11.78
N HIS A 101 17.59 6.62 11.01
CA HIS A 101 18.98 6.46 11.43
C HIS A 101 19.66 7.80 11.76
N THR A 102 19.32 8.84 10.99
CA THR A 102 19.82 10.20 11.24
C THR A 102 19.31 10.75 12.58
N SER A 103 18.00 10.61 12.86
CA SER A 103 17.45 11.07 14.13
C SER A 103 18.01 10.31 15.35
N GLN A 104 18.32 9.02 15.18
CA GLN A 104 18.97 8.22 16.22
C GLN A 104 20.42 8.66 16.45
N ARG A 105 21.17 8.94 15.39
CA ARG A 105 22.56 9.44 15.49
C ARG A 105 22.63 10.78 16.21
N ASP A 106 21.65 11.63 15.98
CA ASP A 106 21.55 12.95 16.61
C ASP A 106 20.95 12.89 18.02
N ALA A 107 20.75 11.69 18.57
CA ALA A 107 20.21 11.41 19.91
C ALA A 107 18.87 12.11 20.17
N MET A 108 18.03 12.26 19.14
CA MET A 108 16.71 12.85 19.27
C MET A 108 15.83 11.96 20.15
N PRO A 109 15.29 12.44 21.29
CA PRO A 109 14.58 11.57 22.26
C PRO A 109 13.35 10.84 21.70
N ILE A 110 12.70 11.42 20.68
CA ILE A 110 11.51 10.86 20.02
C ILE A 110 11.86 10.37 18.60
N GLY A 111 12.80 11.03 17.92
CA GLY A 111 13.14 10.77 16.53
C GLY A 111 12.03 11.17 15.56
N LEU A 112 11.27 10.18 15.07
CA LEU A 112 10.18 10.37 14.11
C LEU A 112 8.82 10.05 14.74
N TYR A 113 7.92 11.03 14.73
CA TYR A 113 6.52 10.85 15.13
C TYR A 113 5.63 10.60 13.91
N ARG A 114 4.99 9.42 13.83
CA ARG A 114 4.15 9.01 12.70
C ARG A 114 2.67 9.14 13.04
N ASP A 115 1.89 9.59 12.07
CA ASP A 115 0.42 9.55 12.12
C ASP A 115 -0.10 8.29 11.43
N LEU A 116 -1.06 7.62 12.06
CA LEU A 116 -1.72 6.43 11.54
C LEU A 116 -3.17 6.78 11.20
N ALA A 117 -3.49 6.75 9.91
CA ALA A 117 -4.86 6.93 9.46
C ALA A 117 -5.78 5.83 10.04
N VAL A 118 -6.94 6.25 10.54
CA VAL A 118 -7.92 5.36 11.20
C VAL A 118 -8.68 4.47 10.20
N GLY A 119 -8.50 4.64 8.90
CA GLY A 119 -9.11 3.75 7.91
C GLY A 119 -8.64 4.00 6.49
N VAL A 120 -9.10 3.13 5.60
CA VAL A 120 -8.70 3.06 4.20
C VAL A 120 -9.82 3.45 3.25
N ALA A 121 -9.45 3.86 2.03
CA ALA A 121 -10.40 4.24 0.99
C ALA A 121 -11.15 3.02 0.43
N GLU A 122 -12.41 3.21 0.04
CA GLU A 122 -13.28 2.17 -0.54
C GLU A 122 -12.66 1.44 -1.72
N GLY A 123 -12.00 2.19 -2.60
CA GLY A 123 -11.42 1.69 -3.83
C GLY A 123 -9.93 1.43 -3.74
N GLY A 124 -9.35 1.34 -2.54
CA GLY A 124 -7.93 1.11 -2.34
C GLY A 124 -7.50 -0.35 -2.51
N SER A 125 -6.19 -0.57 -2.53
CA SER A 125 -5.56 -1.90 -2.58
C SER A 125 -6.02 -2.81 -1.44
N GLU A 126 -6.13 -2.30 -0.21
CA GLU A 126 -6.51 -3.10 0.95
C GLU A 126 -7.95 -3.64 0.86
N THR A 127 -8.91 -2.82 0.41
CA THR A 127 -10.29 -3.28 0.21
C THR A 127 -10.44 -4.15 -1.03
N TRP A 128 -9.51 -4.03 -1.99
CA TRP A 128 -9.43 -4.93 -3.14
C TRP A 128 -8.95 -6.32 -2.72
N CYS A 129 -7.89 -6.40 -1.90
CA CYS A 129 -7.28 -7.62 -1.35
C CYS A 129 -8.17 -8.38 -0.40
N ASP A 130 -8.76 -7.67 0.56
CA ASP A 130 -9.47 -8.28 1.67
C ASP A 130 -10.91 -7.75 1.76
N ARG A 131 -11.68 -7.90 0.68
CA ARG A 131 -13.08 -7.44 0.61
C ARG A 131 -13.95 -7.89 1.78
N GLU A 132 -13.81 -9.16 2.17
CA GLU A 132 -14.60 -9.78 3.24
C GLU A 132 -14.30 -9.20 4.63
N LEU A 133 -13.16 -8.54 4.78
CA LEU A 133 -12.75 -7.92 6.03
C LEU A 133 -13.45 -6.57 6.26
N TYR A 134 -13.98 -5.94 5.20
CA TYR A 134 -14.56 -4.61 5.22
C TYR A 134 -16.06 -4.64 4.90
N CYS A 135 -16.87 -4.01 5.76
CA CYS A 135 -18.28 -3.81 5.47
C CYS A 135 -18.45 -2.65 4.50
N LEU A 136 -18.42 -2.93 3.19
CA LEU A 136 -18.59 -1.96 2.09
C LEU A 136 -19.98 -1.28 2.01
N LYS A 137 -20.86 -1.50 3.01
CA LYS A 137 -22.20 -0.88 3.11
C LYS A 137 -22.35 0.07 4.31
N ALA A 138 -21.36 0.17 5.21
CA ALA A 138 -21.38 1.10 6.35
C ALA A 138 -20.16 2.05 6.43
N SER A 139 -20.39 3.35 6.32
CA SER A 139 -19.34 4.36 6.49
C SER A 139 -19.20 4.82 7.95
N VAL A 140 -17.99 4.81 8.51
CA VAL A 140 -17.60 5.44 9.76
C VAL A 140 -17.63 6.96 9.56
N GLY A 141 -18.63 7.60 10.15
CA GLY A 141 -18.66 9.05 10.36
C GLY A 141 -18.40 9.38 11.82
N LEU A 142 -18.05 10.63 12.11
CA LEU A 142 -18.11 11.14 13.47
C LEU A 142 -19.56 11.49 13.79
N ARG A 143 -20.03 11.06 14.97
CA ARG A 143 -21.31 11.49 15.50
C ARG A 143 -21.26 13.00 15.73
N ARG A 144 -22.39 13.68 15.56
CA ARG A 144 -22.50 15.12 15.80
C ARG A 144 -22.04 15.44 17.23
N ILE A 145 -20.90 16.12 17.35
CA ILE A 145 -20.38 16.65 18.61
C ILE A 145 -20.59 18.17 18.66
N PHE A 146 -20.62 18.72 19.87
CA PHE A 146 -21.03 20.09 20.17
C PHE A 146 -20.37 21.17 19.27
N TRP A 147 -19.10 21.00 18.91
CA TRP A 147 -18.34 21.94 18.07
C TRP A 147 -18.61 21.84 16.55
N ALA A 148 -19.21 20.76 16.07
CA ALA A 148 -19.48 20.53 14.65
C ALA A 148 -20.99 20.53 14.40
N ARG A 149 -21.58 21.73 14.25
CA ARG A 149 -23.04 21.92 14.05
C ARG A 149 -23.56 21.27 12.77
N SER A 150 -22.74 21.17 11.73
CA SER A 150 -22.97 20.31 10.57
C SER A 150 -22.16 19.02 10.74
N GLY A 151 -22.85 17.87 10.80
CA GLY A 151 -22.19 16.57 10.78
C GLY A 151 -21.48 16.40 9.43
N LYS A 152 -20.20 16.73 9.35
CA LYS A 152 -19.41 16.43 8.15
C LYS A 152 -19.14 14.93 8.14
N THR A 153 -19.74 14.23 7.18
CA THR A 153 -19.16 12.99 6.66
C THR A 153 -17.86 13.40 5.97
N GLY A 154 -16.72 12.91 6.46
CA GLY A 154 -15.44 13.13 5.76
C GLY A 154 -15.54 12.56 4.34
N ALA A 155 -14.93 13.24 3.36
CA ALA A 155 -14.94 12.82 1.95
C ALA A 155 -14.34 11.42 1.71
N CYS A 156 -13.65 10.84 2.70
CA CYS A 156 -13.28 9.44 2.74
C CYS A 156 -14.41 8.64 3.42
N ARG A 157 -15.25 7.96 2.63
CA ARG A 157 -16.14 6.90 3.14
C ARG A 157 -15.24 5.84 3.79
N ARG A 158 -15.26 5.79 5.12
CA ARG A 158 -14.41 4.92 5.93
C ARG A 158 -15.17 3.64 6.23
N TRP A 159 -14.71 2.44 5.88
CA TRP A 159 -15.53 1.23 6.07
C TRP A 159 -15.22 0.50 7.38
N ILE A 160 -16.26 -0.05 8.01
CA ILE A 160 -16.17 -0.77 9.28
C ILE A 160 -15.56 -2.15 9.04
N ARG A 161 -14.45 -2.47 9.72
CA ARG A 161 -13.94 -3.84 9.81
C ARG A 161 -14.89 -4.64 10.69
N THR A 162 -15.63 -5.59 10.12
CA THR A 162 -16.53 -6.46 10.89
C THR A 162 -15.73 -7.60 11.51
N SER A 163 -15.81 -7.74 12.85
CA SER A 163 -15.13 -8.79 13.61
C SER A 163 -15.75 -10.20 13.44
N SER A 164 -16.63 -10.40 12.45
CA SER A 164 -17.51 -11.57 12.37
C SER A 164 -17.05 -12.64 11.37
N SER A 165 -15.92 -12.47 10.67
CA SER A 165 -15.33 -13.51 9.82
C SER A 165 -14.05 -14.04 10.50
N PRO A 166 -13.77 -15.36 10.50
CA PRO A 166 -12.57 -15.93 11.10
C PRO A 166 -11.35 -15.63 10.20
N ALA A 167 -11.05 -14.36 9.95
CA ALA A 167 -9.81 -13.96 9.33
C ALA A 167 -8.68 -14.21 10.36
N PRO A 168 -7.63 -14.97 10.01
CA PRO A 168 -6.56 -15.28 10.95
C PRO A 168 -5.90 -14.00 11.47
N MET A 169 -5.55 -13.99 12.75
CA MET A 169 -4.95 -12.86 13.47
C MET A 169 -3.67 -12.30 12.79
N SER A 170 -3.07 -13.05 11.86
CA SER A 170 -2.00 -12.63 10.97
C SER A 170 -2.39 -11.48 10.02
N ARG A 171 -3.61 -11.48 9.44
CA ARG A 171 -4.06 -10.39 8.53
C ARG A 171 -4.30 -9.07 9.28
N LEU A 172 -4.76 -9.14 10.53
CA LEU A 172 -4.86 -7.98 11.43
C LEU A 172 -3.48 -7.37 11.72
N SER A 173 -2.47 -8.22 11.92
CA SER A 173 -1.11 -7.77 12.19
C SER A 173 -0.44 -7.14 10.97
N ASN A 174 -0.74 -7.58 9.74
CA ASN A 174 -0.14 -7.07 8.51
C ASN A 174 -0.58 -5.64 8.12
N CYS A 175 -1.75 -5.16 8.59
CA CYS A 175 -2.16 -3.76 8.37
C CYS A 175 -1.45 -2.78 9.33
N CYS A 176 -1.26 -3.15 10.60
CA CYS A 176 -0.59 -2.29 11.59
C CYS A 176 0.94 -2.48 11.63
N ALA A 177 1.44 -3.67 11.26
CA ALA A 177 2.86 -4.02 11.26
C ALA A 177 3.74 -3.07 10.44
N PRO A 178 3.45 -2.72 9.18
CA PRO A 178 4.37 -1.92 8.37
C PRO A 178 4.54 -0.46 8.87
N ILE A 179 3.75 -0.03 9.86
CA ILE A 179 3.83 1.34 10.39
C ILE A 179 4.69 1.41 11.67
N CYS A 180 4.72 0.37 12.48
CA CYS A 180 5.66 0.30 13.61
C CYS A 180 6.95 -0.48 13.32
N LYS A 181 6.93 -1.43 12.37
CA LYS A 181 8.02 -2.40 12.19
C LYS A 181 9.00 -2.05 11.07
N THR A 182 8.62 -1.21 10.10
CA THR A 182 9.44 -0.97 8.91
C THR A 182 10.70 -0.15 9.19
N ALA A 183 10.69 0.76 10.16
CA ALA A 183 11.91 1.46 10.59
C ALA A 183 12.84 0.59 11.46
N ALA A 184 12.27 -0.22 12.36
CA ALA A 184 13.05 -1.08 13.25
C ALA A 184 13.64 -2.33 12.53
N ARG A 185 12.99 -2.83 11.48
CA ARG A 185 13.42 -4.07 10.78
C ARG A 185 14.40 -3.83 9.63
N CYS A 186 14.40 -2.64 9.01
CA CYS A 186 15.47 -2.27 8.09
C CYS A 186 16.78 -1.99 8.83
N ALA A 187 16.72 -1.52 10.08
CA ALA A 187 17.87 -1.21 10.92
C ALA A 187 18.57 -2.44 11.53
N SER A 188 17.94 -3.62 11.53
CA SER A 188 18.47 -4.83 12.19
C SER A 188 19.29 -5.75 11.29
N THR A 189 19.69 -5.29 10.10
CA THR A 189 20.50 -6.06 9.14
C THR A 189 21.92 -5.49 9.03
N THR A 190 22.54 -5.21 10.17
CA THR A 190 23.97 -4.91 10.28
C THR A 190 24.52 -5.58 11.53
#